data_AF-A0A6C0QBY6-F1
#
_entry.id   AF-A0A6C0QBY6-F1
#
_cell.length_a   1.000
_cell.length_b   1.000
_cell.length_c   1.000
_cell.angle_alpha   90.00
_cell.angle_beta   90.00
_cell.angle_gamma   90.00
#
_symmetry.space_group_name_H-M   'P 1'
#
loop_
_entity.id
_entity.type
_entity.pdbx_description
1 polymer ?
#
loop_
_entity_poly.entity_id
_entity_poly.type
_entity_poly.pdbx_seq_one_letter_code
_entity_poly.pdbx_strand_id
1 'polypeptide(L)'
;MQILNNKLHGASVTSNAGPGIYGWGSGVNITNVRVEGNTVYNLGMAAQSTGAGLTANGWDGAVIQRNLVHDIGANVTSCGGASGIMTYTSNNVKIRHNEVYKVQPVPGYTAGCDWDGIDLDGGTTNSVVEYNYTHDNAGSGLLAYTSTAASRVWGPNTYRYNVSENDDWANAQGGLFDVVPNAPKKALSIYGNTFFTNKDQSANKRTGASACFMFGYAAGTWASGSQIKDNICYMANKGTYGKTGQLYYNPNGQTGMTLSNNLYYGTNTGGWRWGGTTHADFAAWKAAGLESGSVWGDPLFTSPGAGGVCSWSPTSGTGPQPCPQAYTLKSGSPASKAGTAVSGNGGVDYYGTAIPSTPNIGADAG
;
A
#
# COMPACT_ATOMS: atom_id res chain seq x y z
N MET A 1 -25.58 2.44 -7.54
CA MET A 1 -25.45 3.58 -6.58
C MET A 1 -24.30 4.46 -7.03
N GLN A 2 -24.42 5.78 -6.97
CA GLN A 2 -23.31 6.69 -7.30
C GLN A 2 -23.13 7.71 -6.18
N ILE A 3 -21.90 7.88 -5.69
CA ILE A 3 -21.52 8.88 -4.69
C ILE A 3 -20.40 9.71 -5.33
N LEU A 4 -20.79 10.85 -5.89
CA LEU A 4 -19.94 11.66 -6.77
C LEU A 4 -19.74 13.06 -6.22
N ASN A 5 -18.49 13.54 -6.22
CA ASN A 5 -18.15 14.96 -6.04
C ASN A 5 -18.57 15.56 -4.69
N ASN A 6 -18.55 14.76 -3.62
CA ASN A 6 -18.98 15.19 -2.29
C ASN A 6 -17.82 15.63 -1.40
N LYS A 7 -18.12 16.47 -0.41
CA LYS A 7 -17.28 16.66 0.77
C LYS A 7 -17.93 15.96 1.95
N LEU A 8 -17.26 14.97 2.52
CA LEU A 8 -17.78 14.14 3.62
C LEU A 8 -16.85 14.35 4.82
N HIS A 9 -17.29 15.11 5.83
CA HIS A 9 -16.39 15.52 6.90
C HIS A 9 -17.03 15.73 8.25
N GLY A 10 -16.22 15.59 9.30
CA GLY A 10 -16.55 16.00 10.66
C GLY A 10 -16.16 17.45 10.95
N ALA A 11 -16.36 17.86 12.19
CA ALA A 11 -16.07 19.24 12.64
C ALA A 11 -14.58 19.54 12.82
N SER A 12 -13.77 18.51 13.10
CA SER A 12 -12.32 18.59 13.32
C SER A 12 -11.70 17.20 13.15
N VAL A 13 -10.37 17.12 13.08
CA VAL A 13 -9.65 15.84 13.00
C VAL A 13 -9.99 14.89 14.15
N THR A 14 -10.31 15.40 15.35
CA THR A 14 -10.72 14.63 16.53
C THR A 14 -12.23 14.46 16.68
N SER A 15 -13.02 14.83 15.67
CA SER A 15 -14.47 14.63 15.69
C SER A 15 -14.82 13.14 15.73
N ASN A 16 -15.78 12.73 16.55
CA ASN A 16 -16.28 11.34 16.56
C ASN A 16 -17.08 10.96 15.30
N ALA A 17 -17.22 11.88 14.32
CA ALA A 17 -17.86 11.60 13.05
C ALA A 17 -17.06 10.56 12.24
N GLY A 18 -17.79 9.80 11.44
CA GLY A 18 -17.25 8.77 10.57
C GLY A 18 -17.97 7.43 10.78
N PRO A 19 -17.79 6.47 9.87
CA PRO A 19 -17.09 6.55 8.56
C PRO A 19 -17.75 7.53 7.56
N GLY A 20 -17.04 7.91 6.50
CA GLY A 20 -17.55 8.85 5.50
C GLY A 20 -18.49 8.18 4.50
N ILE A 21 -18.06 7.06 3.90
CA ILE A 21 -18.90 6.18 3.10
C ILE A 21 -18.74 4.77 3.66
N TYR A 22 -19.87 4.11 3.91
CA TYR A 22 -19.86 2.75 4.42
C TYR A 22 -20.94 1.91 3.73
N GLY A 23 -20.50 0.87 3.01
CA GLY A 23 -21.37 -0.20 2.54
C GLY A 23 -21.58 -1.24 3.63
N TRP A 24 -22.72 -1.92 3.63
CA TRP A 24 -22.96 -3.11 4.47
C TRP A 24 -23.73 -4.14 3.66
N GLY A 25 -23.02 -5.11 3.10
CA GLY A 25 -23.61 -6.22 2.33
C GLY A 25 -23.71 -7.52 3.13
N SER A 26 -24.65 -8.38 2.75
CA SER A 26 -24.67 -9.79 3.17
C SER A 26 -24.32 -10.63 1.94
N GLY A 27 -23.04 -10.96 1.80
CA GLY A 27 -22.48 -11.45 0.55
C GLY A 27 -22.16 -10.31 -0.42
N VAL A 28 -22.05 -10.64 -1.71
CA VAL A 28 -21.63 -9.68 -2.75
C VAL A 28 -22.84 -9.17 -3.52
N ASN A 29 -23.70 -8.44 -2.82
CA ASN A 29 -25.05 -8.11 -3.29
C ASN A 29 -25.23 -6.62 -3.64
N ILE A 30 -24.21 -5.79 -3.47
CA ILE A 30 -24.26 -4.37 -3.81
C ILE A 30 -23.53 -4.13 -5.14
N THR A 31 -24.28 -4.00 -6.23
CA THR A 31 -23.73 -3.87 -7.59
C THR A 31 -23.82 -2.43 -8.13
N ASN A 32 -23.11 -2.18 -9.24
CA ASN A 32 -23.16 -0.90 -9.97
C ASN A 32 -22.82 0.31 -9.07
N VAL A 33 -21.77 0.17 -8.26
CA VAL A 33 -21.33 1.21 -7.32
C VAL A 33 -20.16 2.02 -7.91
N ARG A 34 -20.31 3.34 -7.89
CA ARG A 34 -19.24 4.28 -8.26
C ARG A 34 -19.05 5.30 -7.13
N VAL A 35 -17.84 5.36 -6.60
CA VAL A 35 -17.41 6.34 -5.59
C VAL A 35 -16.30 7.16 -6.20
N GLU A 36 -16.59 8.42 -6.52
CA GLU A 36 -15.67 9.22 -7.31
C GLU A 36 -15.69 10.70 -7.00
N GLY A 37 -14.51 11.32 -7.05
CA GLY A 37 -14.38 12.77 -6.92
C GLY A 37 -14.70 13.29 -5.52
N ASN A 38 -14.70 12.43 -4.50
CA ASN A 38 -15.05 12.84 -3.15
C ASN A 38 -13.82 13.31 -2.36
N THR A 39 -14.02 14.27 -1.47
CA THR A 39 -13.06 14.63 -0.42
C THR A 39 -13.61 14.15 0.92
N VAL A 40 -12.89 13.27 1.60
CA VAL A 40 -13.27 12.66 2.88
C VAL A 40 -12.26 13.07 3.95
N TYR A 41 -12.69 13.82 4.96
CA TYR A 41 -11.73 14.39 5.91
C TYR A 41 -12.28 14.73 7.29
N ASN A 42 -11.39 14.97 8.25
CA ASN A 42 -11.77 15.32 9.62
C ASN A 42 -12.75 14.30 10.25
N LEU A 43 -12.48 13.02 10.03
CA LEU A 43 -13.26 11.92 10.59
C LEU A 43 -12.43 11.23 11.66
N GLY A 44 -12.45 11.78 12.87
CA GLY A 44 -11.70 11.20 14.00
C GLY A 44 -12.20 9.84 14.44
N MET A 45 -13.45 9.50 14.09
CA MET A 45 -14.12 8.24 14.40
C MET A 45 -14.22 7.97 15.92
N ALA A 46 -14.97 6.93 16.32
CA ALA A 46 -14.98 6.48 17.71
C ALA A 46 -13.79 5.54 18.01
N ALA A 47 -13.40 5.41 19.27
CA ALA A 47 -12.27 4.59 19.70
C ALA A 47 -12.29 3.13 19.23
N GLN A 48 -13.48 2.54 19.13
CA GLN A 48 -13.73 1.15 18.74
C GLN A 48 -14.21 1.01 17.28
N SER A 49 -14.00 2.05 16.45
CA SER A 49 -14.46 2.01 15.06
C SER A 49 -13.68 0.99 14.26
N THR A 50 -14.40 0.20 13.47
CA THR A 50 -13.83 -0.69 12.47
C THR A 50 -14.11 -0.16 11.06
N GLY A 51 -13.32 -0.60 10.09
CA GLY A 51 -13.44 -0.18 8.70
C GLY A 51 -12.62 1.06 8.38
N ALA A 52 -13.15 1.90 7.50
CA ALA A 52 -12.37 2.94 6.83
C ALA A 52 -13.14 4.23 6.63
N GLY A 53 -12.44 5.31 6.26
CA GLY A 53 -13.07 6.52 5.73
C GLY A 53 -14.01 6.20 4.56
N LEU A 54 -13.60 5.26 3.70
CA LEU A 54 -14.36 4.66 2.61
C LEU A 54 -14.38 3.13 2.72
N THR A 55 -15.48 2.53 3.17
CA THR A 55 -15.62 1.07 3.28
C THR A 55 -16.56 0.51 2.23
N ALA A 56 -16.03 -0.32 1.33
CA ALA A 56 -16.77 -1.12 0.37
C ALA A 56 -16.97 -2.54 0.90
N ASN A 57 -18.01 -2.74 1.71
CA ASN A 57 -18.39 -4.06 2.22
C ASN A 57 -19.50 -4.69 1.37
N GLY A 58 -19.24 -5.87 0.80
CA GLY A 58 -20.20 -6.65 0.00
C GLY A 58 -20.50 -6.06 -1.38
N TRP A 59 -19.56 -5.31 -1.95
CA TRP A 59 -19.71 -4.68 -3.26
C TRP A 59 -19.21 -5.59 -4.39
N ASP A 60 -19.92 -5.60 -5.52
CA ASP A 60 -19.55 -6.34 -6.73
C ASP A 60 -19.38 -5.40 -7.92
N GLY A 61 -18.20 -5.39 -8.53
CA GLY A 61 -17.93 -4.60 -9.74
C GLY A 61 -17.80 -3.09 -9.48
N ALA A 62 -17.44 -2.69 -8.26
CA ALA A 62 -17.39 -1.29 -7.89
C ALA A 62 -16.13 -0.58 -8.41
N VAL A 63 -16.25 0.73 -8.64
CA VAL A 63 -15.11 1.61 -8.96
C VAL A 63 -15.01 2.71 -7.91
N ILE A 64 -13.87 2.76 -7.22
CA ILE A 64 -13.50 3.76 -6.23
C ILE A 64 -12.32 4.55 -6.80
N GLN A 65 -12.58 5.74 -7.34
CA GLN A 65 -11.53 6.48 -8.04
C GLN A 65 -11.55 7.98 -7.83
N ARG A 66 -10.38 8.62 -7.90
CA ARG A 66 -10.27 10.08 -7.83
C ARG A 66 -10.86 10.65 -6.55
N ASN A 67 -10.69 9.94 -5.44
CA ASN A 67 -11.03 10.44 -4.11
C ASN A 67 -9.78 10.94 -3.39
N LEU A 68 -9.98 11.95 -2.56
CA LEU A 68 -8.99 12.49 -1.63
C LEU A 68 -9.45 12.15 -0.21
N VAL A 69 -8.69 11.33 0.51
CA VAL A 69 -9.02 10.88 1.86
C VAL A 69 -7.93 11.31 2.82
N HIS A 70 -8.25 12.12 3.83
CA HIS A 70 -7.23 12.56 4.77
C HIS A 70 -7.71 12.98 6.16
N ASP A 71 -6.78 13.03 7.12
CA ASP A 71 -7.07 13.47 8.49
C ASP A 71 -8.24 12.67 9.10
N ILE A 72 -8.10 11.35 9.11
CA ILE A 72 -9.09 10.41 9.64
C ILE A 72 -8.48 9.46 10.67
N GLY A 73 -9.32 8.85 11.51
CA GLY A 73 -8.92 7.81 12.47
C GLY A 73 -8.25 8.32 13.74
N ALA A 74 -8.35 9.63 14.03
CA ALA A 74 -7.67 10.30 15.13
C ALA A 74 -7.90 9.68 16.51
N ASN A 75 -9.13 9.25 16.79
CA ASN A 75 -9.53 8.77 18.12
C ASN A 75 -9.50 7.24 18.22
N VAL A 76 -9.23 6.52 17.12
CA VAL A 76 -9.23 5.06 17.12
C VAL A 76 -8.13 4.57 18.05
N THR A 77 -8.44 3.58 18.89
CA THR A 77 -7.47 2.99 19.83
C THR A 77 -7.56 1.46 19.86
N SER A 78 -8.27 0.88 18.89
CA SER A 78 -8.52 -0.54 18.72
C SER A 78 -7.90 -1.04 17.40
N CYS A 79 -8.16 -2.29 17.04
CA CYS A 79 -7.72 -2.90 15.78
C CYS A 79 -8.96 -3.32 14.97
N GLY A 80 -8.83 -3.43 13.65
CA GLY A 80 -9.91 -3.61 12.68
C GLY A 80 -10.31 -2.33 11.94
N GLY A 81 -9.49 -1.27 12.05
CA GLY A 81 -9.70 0.08 11.56
C GLY A 81 -8.86 1.07 12.37
N ALA A 82 -8.70 2.33 11.93
CA ALA A 82 -9.25 2.87 10.69
C ALA A 82 -8.32 2.63 9.50
N SER A 83 -8.87 2.44 8.30
CA SER A 83 -8.16 2.59 7.02
C SER A 83 -8.63 3.82 6.26
N GLY A 84 -7.88 4.25 5.24
CA GLY A 84 -8.36 5.25 4.28
C GLY A 84 -9.48 4.71 3.39
N ILE A 85 -9.14 3.70 2.59
CA ILE A 85 -10.05 2.99 1.69
C ILE A 85 -9.94 1.49 1.94
N MET A 86 -11.05 0.83 2.25
CA MET A 86 -11.08 -0.59 2.54
C MET A 86 -12.16 -1.30 1.72
N THR A 87 -11.85 -2.50 1.21
CA THR A 87 -12.87 -3.44 0.75
C THR A 87 -12.98 -4.62 1.71
N TYR A 88 -14.19 -5.04 2.05
CA TYR A 88 -14.42 -6.22 2.89
C TYR A 88 -15.47 -7.14 2.26
N THR A 89 -15.19 -8.43 2.12
CA THR A 89 -16.09 -9.41 1.50
C THR A 89 -16.64 -9.02 0.12
N SER A 90 -15.86 -8.22 -0.62
CA SER A 90 -16.25 -7.66 -1.92
C SER A 90 -15.68 -8.46 -3.09
N ASN A 91 -16.12 -8.15 -4.31
CA ASN A 91 -15.66 -8.77 -5.55
C ASN A 91 -15.44 -7.72 -6.65
N ASN A 92 -14.40 -7.89 -7.46
CA ASN A 92 -14.21 -7.11 -8.68
C ASN A 92 -14.21 -5.59 -8.43
N VAL A 93 -13.54 -5.15 -7.36
CA VAL A 93 -13.45 -3.73 -7.01
C VAL A 93 -12.16 -3.14 -7.60
N LYS A 94 -12.28 -1.98 -8.24
CA LYS A 94 -11.15 -1.19 -8.74
C LYS A 94 -10.95 0.04 -7.86
N ILE A 95 -9.82 0.12 -7.17
CA ILE A 95 -9.40 1.29 -6.40
C ILE A 95 -8.28 1.98 -7.16
N ARG A 96 -8.54 3.17 -7.71
CA ARG A 96 -7.56 3.84 -8.57
C ARG A 96 -7.54 5.35 -8.58
N HIS A 97 -6.39 5.95 -8.83
CA HIS A 97 -6.24 7.42 -8.92
C HIS A 97 -6.70 8.15 -7.66
N ASN A 98 -6.56 7.53 -6.48
CA ASN A 98 -6.88 8.18 -5.20
C ASN A 98 -5.60 8.73 -4.55
N GLU A 99 -5.78 9.76 -3.73
CA GLU A 99 -4.77 10.23 -2.78
C GLU A 99 -5.27 9.95 -1.36
N VAL A 100 -4.43 9.31 -0.54
CA VAL A 100 -4.78 8.91 0.84
C VAL A 100 -3.64 9.24 1.80
N TYR A 101 -3.87 10.15 2.75
CA TYR A 101 -2.83 10.55 3.69
C TYR A 101 -3.34 10.86 5.09
N LYS A 102 -2.46 10.80 6.09
CA LYS A 102 -2.80 11.09 7.50
C LYS A 102 -4.05 10.32 7.96
N VAL A 103 -4.16 9.06 7.57
CA VAL A 103 -4.90 8.08 8.35
C VAL A 103 -4.03 7.84 9.60
N GLN A 104 -4.38 8.47 10.73
CA GLN A 104 -3.49 8.50 11.88
C GLN A 104 -4.18 8.86 13.20
N PRO A 105 -3.63 8.44 14.34
CA PRO A 105 -4.08 8.90 15.66
C PRO A 105 -3.63 10.34 15.96
N VAL A 106 -4.45 11.11 16.68
CA VAL A 106 -4.16 12.49 17.13
C VAL A 106 -4.52 12.63 18.61
N PRO A 107 -3.66 13.24 19.48
CA PRO A 107 -2.41 13.95 19.16
C PRO A 107 -1.22 13.04 18.88
N GLY A 108 -1.35 11.73 19.06
CA GLY A 108 -0.29 10.77 18.75
C GLY A 108 -0.69 9.34 19.06
N TYR A 109 0.16 8.41 18.64
CA TYR A 109 -0.14 6.99 18.75
C TYR A 109 -0.09 6.49 20.20
N THR A 110 -1.25 6.05 20.71
CA THR A 110 -1.38 5.49 22.06
C THR A 110 -1.56 3.97 22.04
N ALA A 111 -2.53 3.42 21.35
CA ALA A 111 -2.79 1.99 21.23
C ALA A 111 -3.64 1.73 19.98
N GLY A 112 -3.71 0.50 19.49
CA GLY A 112 -4.46 0.12 18.29
C GLY A 112 -3.58 -0.49 17.18
N CYS A 113 -4.19 -0.79 16.04
CA CYS A 113 -3.55 -1.32 14.84
C CYS A 113 -4.06 -0.56 13.60
N ASP A 114 -3.58 -0.95 12.42
CA ASP A 114 -4.06 -0.46 11.12
C ASP A 114 -3.56 0.95 10.80
N TRP A 115 -4.45 1.93 10.62
CA TRP A 115 -4.13 3.24 10.03
C TRP A 115 -3.48 3.17 8.66
N ASP A 116 -3.81 2.13 7.89
CA ASP A 116 -3.34 2.01 6.52
C ASP A 116 -4.07 2.95 5.56
N GLY A 117 -3.41 3.23 4.43
CA GLY A 117 -3.99 3.98 3.33
C GLY A 117 -5.08 3.19 2.62
N ILE A 118 -4.71 2.06 2.01
CA ILE A 118 -5.61 1.25 1.19
C ILE A 118 -5.50 -0.24 1.56
N ASP A 119 -6.62 -0.86 1.93
CA ASP A 119 -6.72 -2.27 2.29
C ASP A 119 -7.70 -3.05 1.41
N LEU A 120 -7.21 -4.15 0.81
CA LEU A 120 -8.10 -5.21 0.37
C LEU A 120 -8.25 -6.21 1.52
N ASP A 121 -9.30 -6.04 2.32
CA ASP A 121 -9.55 -6.81 3.53
C ASP A 121 -10.26 -8.15 3.24
N GLY A 122 -10.51 -8.92 4.29
CA GLY A 122 -10.94 -10.29 4.32
C GLY A 122 -12.06 -10.63 3.34
N GLY A 123 -11.90 -11.76 2.64
CA GLY A 123 -12.88 -12.23 1.67
C GLY A 123 -13.04 -11.37 0.41
N THR A 124 -12.18 -10.38 0.19
CA THR A 124 -12.12 -9.61 -1.06
C THR A 124 -11.49 -10.43 -2.18
N THR A 125 -12.12 -10.43 -3.36
CA THR A 125 -11.66 -11.22 -4.52
C THR A 125 -11.70 -10.44 -5.83
N ASN A 126 -10.84 -10.80 -6.77
CA ASN A 126 -10.80 -10.27 -8.14
C ASN A 126 -10.61 -8.74 -8.21
N SER A 127 -9.98 -8.14 -7.20
CA SER A 127 -9.88 -6.69 -7.06
C SER A 127 -8.48 -6.17 -7.41
N VAL A 128 -8.42 -4.89 -7.80
CA VAL A 128 -7.21 -4.21 -8.25
C VAL A 128 -7.04 -2.87 -7.55
N VAL A 129 -5.86 -2.64 -6.99
CA VAL A 129 -5.39 -1.36 -6.45
C VAL A 129 -4.32 -0.81 -7.39
N GLU A 130 -4.63 0.25 -8.13
CA GLU A 130 -3.74 0.79 -9.16
C GLU A 130 -3.69 2.31 -9.22
N TYR A 131 -2.51 2.89 -9.49
CA TYR A 131 -2.37 4.33 -9.73
C TYR A 131 -2.77 5.21 -8.54
N ASN A 132 -2.64 4.70 -7.31
CA ASN A 132 -2.93 5.46 -6.09
C ASN A 132 -1.65 6.07 -5.52
N TYR A 133 -1.82 7.19 -4.83
CA TYR A 133 -0.78 7.81 -4.01
C TYR A 133 -1.18 7.74 -2.55
N THR A 134 -0.40 7.03 -1.75
CA THR A 134 -0.56 7.00 -0.29
C THR A 134 0.63 7.67 0.35
N HIS A 135 0.42 8.51 1.35
CA HIS A 135 1.54 9.07 2.08
C HIS A 135 1.24 9.49 3.51
N ASP A 136 2.27 9.51 4.35
CA ASP A 136 2.19 9.97 5.74
C ASP A 136 1.05 9.31 6.55
N ASN A 137 0.67 8.08 6.23
CA ASN A 137 -0.24 7.28 7.04
C ASN A 137 0.51 6.68 8.24
N ALA A 138 -0.15 6.58 9.39
CA ALA A 138 0.49 6.03 10.58
C ALA A 138 0.77 4.53 10.44
N GLY A 139 -0.06 3.82 9.67
CA GLY A 139 0.14 2.45 9.20
C GLY A 139 0.53 2.37 7.73
N SER A 140 0.59 1.14 7.21
CA SER A 140 1.03 0.82 5.84
C SER A 140 0.33 1.64 4.76
N GLY A 141 1.03 1.96 3.68
CA GLY A 141 0.39 2.63 2.54
C GLY A 141 -0.63 1.71 1.89
N LEU A 142 -0.21 0.46 1.70
CA LEU A 142 -0.99 -0.59 1.06
C LEU A 142 -1.00 -1.84 1.96
N LEU A 143 -2.19 -2.38 2.18
CA LEU A 143 -2.41 -3.57 3.00
C LEU A 143 -3.16 -4.62 2.19
N ALA A 144 -2.70 -5.87 2.29
CA ALA A 144 -3.44 -7.05 1.86
C ALA A 144 -3.78 -7.88 3.10
N TYR A 145 -4.98 -7.68 3.67
CA TYR A 145 -5.48 -8.50 4.76
C TYR A 145 -6.16 -9.78 4.24
N THR A 146 -5.36 -10.81 3.99
CA THR A 146 -5.64 -12.06 3.27
C THR A 146 -6.56 -13.06 4.01
N SER A 147 -7.31 -12.61 5.02
CA SER A 147 -8.17 -13.49 5.81
C SER A 147 -9.33 -14.07 4.99
N THR A 148 -9.74 -15.29 5.34
CA THR A 148 -11.02 -15.84 4.86
C THR A 148 -12.13 -15.24 5.72
N ALA A 149 -13.05 -14.50 5.12
CA ALA A 149 -14.15 -13.83 5.81
C ALA A 149 -15.48 -14.18 5.15
N ALA A 150 -16.53 -14.37 5.94
CA ALA A 150 -17.87 -14.74 5.45
C ALA A 150 -17.86 -15.92 4.45
N SER A 151 -17.07 -16.96 4.74
CA SER A 151 -16.85 -18.14 3.87
C SER A 151 -16.24 -17.83 2.49
N ARG A 152 -15.68 -16.63 2.30
CA ARG A 152 -15.00 -16.21 1.08
C ARG A 152 -13.50 -16.25 1.27
N VAL A 153 -12.83 -17.02 0.42
CA VAL A 153 -11.38 -17.06 0.36
C VAL A 153 -10.87 -15.85 -0.41
N TRP A 154 -10.07 -15.02 0.27
CA TRP A 154 -9.44 -13.83 -0.28
C TRP A 154 -8.61 -14.14 -1.53
N GLY A 155 -8.68 -13.24 -2.51
CA GLY A 155 -7.97 -13.33 -3.79
C GLY A 155 -8.77 -14.00 -4.93
N PRO A 156 -8.18 -14.08 -6.15
CA PRO A 156 -6.92 -13.44 -6.52
C PRO A 156 -7.05 -11.91 -6.55
N ASN A 157 -5.99 -11.17 -6.22
CA ASN A 157 -6.01 -9.70 -6.18
C ASN A 157 -4.68 -9.12 -6.69
N THR A 158 -4.69 -7.84 -7.09
CA THR A 158 -3.53 -7.14 -7.65
C THR A 158 -3.29 -5.77 -7.03
N TYR A 159 -2.03 -5.45 -6.75
CA TYR A 159 -1.55 -4.11 -6.40
C TYR A 159 -0.48 -3.71 -7.41
N ARG A 160 -0.72 -2.63 -8.17
CA ARG A 160 0.21 -2.23 -9.23
C ARG A 160 0.33 -0.73 -9.44
N TYR A 161 1.51 -0.26 -9.84
CA TYR A 161 1.72 1.12 -10.26
C TYR A 161 1.19 2.14 -9.24
N ASN A 162 1.33 1.85 -7.95
CA ASN A 162 1.03 2.78 -6.87
C ASN A 162 2.32 3.43 -6.38
N VAL A 163 2.19 4.63 -5.81
CA VAL A 163 3.27 5.31 -5.07
C VAL A 163 2.88 5.34 -3.60
N SER A 164 3.77 4.87 -2.73
CA SER A 164 3.63 4.98 -1.27
C SER A 164 4.85 5.70 -0.72
N GLU A 165 4.62 6.86 -0.10
CA GLU A 165 5.65 7.72 0.46
C GLU A 165 5.46 7.87 1.96
N ASN A 166 6.46 7.51 2.75
CA ASN A 166 6.48 7.84 4.17
C ASN A 166 5.30 7.26 4.97
N ASP A 167 4.63 6.25 4.42
CA ASP A 167 3.63 5.48 5.12
C ASP A 167 4.26 4.60 6.20
N ASP A 168 3.40 4.12 7.09
CA ASP A 168 3.74 3.45 8.34
C ASP A 168 4.67 4.29 9.21
N TRP A 169 4.52 5.63 9.19
CA TRP A 169 5.45 6.52 9.90
C TRP A 169 5.46 6.26 11.41
N ALA A 170 4.35 5.76 11.98
CA ALA A 170 4.24 5.42 13.40
C ALA A 170 4.73 3.98 13.70
N ASN A 171 5.18 3.25 12.68
CA ASN A 171 5.50 1.82 12.73
C ASN A 171 4.28 1.01 13.23
N ALA A 172 3.06 1.41 12.86
CA ALA A 172 1.80 0.87 13.40
C ALA A 172 1.46 -0.52 12.85
N GLN A 173 2.03 -0.91 11.71
CA GLN A 173 1.89 -2.26 11.14
C GLN A 173 3.24 -2.96 10.94
N GLY A 174 4.26 -2.21 10.52
CA GLY A 174 5.62 -2.71 10.40
C GLY A 174 6.16 -2.73 8.97
N GLY A 175 5.37 -2.31 7.97
CA GLY A 175 5.82 -2.17 6.59
C GLY A 175 5.08 -1.09 5.81
N LEU A 176 5.68 -0.65 4.71
CA LEU A 176 5.01 0.22 3.73
C LEU A 176 3.96 -0.59 2.95
N PHE A 177 4.26 -1.86 2.68
CA PHE A 177 3.32 -2.85 2.16
C PHE A 177 3.26 -4.06 3.08
N ASP A 178 2.06 -4.37 3.57
CA ASP A 178 1.84 -5.49 4.49
C ASP A 178 1.00 -6.58 3.83
N VAL A 179 1.41 -7.84 4.02
CA VAL A 179 0.58 -9.01 3.72
C VAL A 179 0.37 -9.76 5.03
N VAL A 180 -0.87 -9.82 5.50
CA VAL A 180 -1.24 -10.37 6.81
C VAL A 180 -2.67 -10.91 6.75
N PRO A 181 -3.16 -11.69 7.72
CA PRO A 181 -2.41 -12.41 8.72
C PRO A 181 -1.95 -13.79 8.23
N ASN A 182 -2.13 -14.13 6.94
CA ASN A 182 -1.81 -15.44 6.41
C ASN A 182 -1.18 -15.37 5.02
N ALA A 183 -0.58 -16.49 4.58
CA ALA A 183 -0.23 -16.66 3.18
C ALA A 183 -1.51 -16.64 2.33
N PRO A 184 -1.57 -15.85 1.24
CA PRO A 184 -2.74 -15.78 0.38
C PRO A 184 -3.03 -17.14 -0.26
N LYS A 185 -4.25 -17.62 -0.07
CA LYS A 185 -4.74 -18.91 -0.60
C LYS A 185 -5.10 -18.88 -2.09
N LYS A 186 -5.08 -17.69 -2.70
CA LYS A 186 -5.24 -17.46 -4.14
C LYS A 186 -4.20 -16.44 -4.59
N ALA A 187 -3.92 -16.40 -5.89
CA ALA A 187 -2.81 -15.62 -6.43
C ALA A 187 -2.86 -14.13 -6.02
N LEU A 188 -1.76 -13.63 -5.47
CA LEU A 188 -1.53 -12.22 -5.20
C LEU A 188 -0.44 -11.69 -6.13
N SER A 189 -0.75 -10.64 -6.89
CA SER A 189 0.23 -9.94 -7.72
C SER A 189 0.54 -8.56 -7.15
N ILE A 190 1.82 -8.30 -6.87
CA ILE A 190 2.33 -7.01 -6.39
C ILE A 190 3.42 -6.56 -7.35
N TYR A 191 3.16 -5.58 -8.22
CA TYR A 191 4.19 -5.18 -9.19
C TYR A 191 4.19 -3.74 -9.65
N GLY A 192 5.36 -3.24 -10.06
CA GLY A 192 5.46 -1.88 -10.60
C GLY A 192 5.13 -0.80 -9.57
N ASN A 193 5.16 -1.09 -8.26
CA ASN A 193 4.90 -0.08 -7.24
C ASN A 193 6.21 0.61 -6.83
N THR A 194 6.11 1.86 -6.40
CA THR A 194 7.24 2.61 -5.82
C THR A 194 6.98 2.86 -4.33
N PHE A 195 7.85 2.35 -3.48
CA PHE A 195 7.84 2.54 -2.04
C PHE A 195 9.04 3.38 -1.61
N PHE A 196 8.78 4.45 -0.88
CA PHE A 196 9.81 5.32 -0.33
C PHE A 196 9.52 5.65 1.12
N THR A 197 10.55 5.66 1.96
CA THR A 197 10.45 6.30 3.28
C THR A 197 11.78 6.87 3.74
N ASN A 198 11.74 8.05 4.36
CA ASN A 198 12.85 8.65 5.08
C ASN A 198 12.49 9.02 6.52
N LYS A 199 11.40 8.45 7.06
CA LYS A 199 10.91 8.79 8.39
C LYS A 199 11.87 8.34 9.49
N ASP A 200 12.13 9.25 10.43
CA ASP A 200 12.76 8.89 11.70
C ASP A 200 11.67 8.33 12.64
N GLN A 201 11.76 7.03 12.88
CA GLN A 201 10.86 6.23 13.71
C GLN A 201 11.51 5.92 15.07
N SER A 202 12.66 6.52 15.38
CA SER A 202 13.44 6.18 16.57
C SER A 202 12.72 6.47 17.89
N ALA A 203 11.85 7.48 17.89
CA ALA A 203 11.02 7.87 19.02
C ALA A 203 9.61 7.27 19.00
N ASN A 204 9.30 6.37 18.06
CA ASN A 204 7.98 5.76 17.98
C ASN A 204 7.72 4.82 19.15
N LYS A 205 6.43 4.64 19.47
CA LYS A 205 5.98 3.72 20.51
C LYS A 205 6.41 2.27 20.25
N ARG A 206 6.35 1.83 18.99
CA ARG A 206 6.82 0.49 18.58
C ARG A 206 8.27 0.57 18.15
N THR A 207 9.10 -0.30 18.72
CA THR A 207 10.53 -0.34 18.45
C THR A 207 10.82 -0.87 17.05
N GLY A 208 11.92 -0.42 16.47
CA GLY A 208 12.36 -0.84 15.14
C GLY A 208 12.01 0.17 14.05
N ALA A 209 12.08 -0.29 12.81
CA ALA A 209 11.86 0.50 11.60
C ALA A 209 10.98 -0.31 10.65
N SER A 210 10.05 0.35 9.98
CA SER A 210 9.15 -0.27 9.01
C SER A 210 9.94 -0.86 7.85
N ALA A 211 9.58 -2.07 7.43
CA ALA A 211 10.12 -2.71 6.25
C ALA A 211 9.51 -2.15 4.96
N CYS A 212 10.09 -2.45 3.80
CA CYS A 212 9.38 -2.21 2.53
C CYS A 212 8.21 -3.20 2.41
N PHE A 213 8.49 -4.51 2.51
CA PHE A 213 7.49 -5.58 2.54
C PHE A 213 7.50 -6.31 3.88
N MET A 214 6.33 -6.45 4.51
CA MET A 214 6.15 -7.05 5.83
C MET A 214 5.27 -8.31 5.76
N PHE A 215 5.86 -9.48 6.08
CA PHE A 215 5.20 -10.80 6.15
C PHE A 215 5.33 -11.39 7.57
N GLY A 216 4.77 -10.71 8.56
CA GLY A 216 4.96 -11.01 9.98
C GLY A 216 4.22 -12.24 10.54
N TYR A 217 3.56 -13.05 9.72
CA TYR A 217 2.70 -14.15 10.17
C TYR A 217 3.42 -15.50 10.23
N ALA A 218 2.83 -16.49 10.93
CA ALA A 218 3.53 -17.65 11.48
C ALA A 218 4.19 -18.63 10.47
N ALA A 219 3.57 -18.92 9.32
CA ALA A 219 4.13 -19.72 8.22
C ALA A 219 3.12 -19.78 7.06
N GLY A 220 3.54 -20.27 5.89
CA GLY A 220 2.62 -20.63 4.80
C GLY A 220 3.23 -20.54 3.40
N THR A 221 2.57 -21.21 2.45
CA THR A 221 2.91 -21.15 1.02
C THR A 221 1.83 -20.33 0.31
N TRP A 222 2.26 -19.30 -0.41
CA TRP A 222 1.37 -18.49 -1.24
C TRP A 222 0.89 -19.32 -2.41
N ALA A 223 -0.36 -19.11 -2.83
CA ALA A 223 -0.92 -19.83 -3.94
C ALA A 223 -0.12 -19.64 -5.24
N SER A 224 -0.12 -20.67 -6.07
CA SER A 224 0.54 -20.66 -7.38
C SER A 224 0.09 -19.45 -8.22
N GLY A 225 1.04 -18.87 -8.93
CA GLY A 225 0.84 -17.63 -9.71
C GLY A 225 0.99 -16.34 -8.90
N SER A 226 1.23 -16.43 -7.58
CA SER A 226 1.56 -15.22 -6.81
C SER A 226 2.94 -14.67 -7.18
N GLN A 227 3.09 -13.35 -7.16
CA GLN A 227 4.31 -12.69 -7.61
C GLN A 227 4.53 -11.33 -6.94
N ILE A 228 5.80 -10.99 -6.72
CA ILE A 228 6.26 -9.67 -6.31
C ILE A 228 7.36 -9.25 -7.28
N LYS A 229 7.04 -8.32 -8.19
CA LYS A 229 7.91 -7.98 -9.32
C LYS A 229 8.04 -6.51 -9.59
N ASP A 230 9.18 -6.09 -10.12
CA ASP A 230 9.32 -4.75 -10.68
C ASP A 230 8.95 -3.62 -9.69
N ASN A 231 9.06 -3.84 -8.37
CA ASN A 231 8.80 -2.81 -7.38
C ASN A 231 10.11 -2.09 -7.03
N ILE A 232 10.04 -0.79 -6.69
CA ILE A 232 11.15 -0.06 -6.08
C ILE A 232 10.93 0.01 -4.57
N CYS A 233 11.94 -0.38 -3.80
CA CYS A 233 12.05 -0.12 -2.37
C CYS A 233 13.22 0.83 -2.10
N TYR A 234 12.92 2.11 -1.88
CA TYR A 234 13.89 3.08 -1.39
C TYR A 234 13.66 3.32 0.10
N MET A 235 14.47 2.65 0.91
CA MET A 235 14.42 2.72 2.37
C MET A 235 15.53 3.62 2.90
N ALA A 236 15.15 4.77 3.45
CA ALA A 236 16.01 5.71 4.16
C ALA A 236 15.46 6.06 5.55
N ASN A 237 14.44 5.33 6.03
CA ASN A 237 13.93 5.45 7.39
C ASN A 237 14.96 5.02 8.43
N LYS A 238 14.69 5.33 9.70
CA LYS A 238 15.55 5.00 10.83
C LYS A 238 14.71 4.58 12.03
N GLY A 239 15.00 3.42 12.59
CA GLY A 239 14.32 2.94 13.81
C GLY A 239 15.04 3.31 15.10
N THR A 240 14.52 2.82 16.22
CA THR A 240 15.02 3.08 17.59
C THR A 240 16.53 2.82 17.75
N TYR A 241 17.07 1.84 17.03
CA TYR A 241 18.48 1.46 17.09
C TYR A 241 19.34 2.09 16.00
N GLY A 242 18.83 3.10 15.29
CA GLY A 242 19.53 3.77 14.20
C GLY A 242 19.66 2.96 12.91
N LYS A 243 19.00 1.81 12.82
CA LYS A 243 18.98 0.95 11.63
C LYS A 243 17.81 1.31 10.73
N THR A 244 18.03 1.28 9.42
CA THR A 244 16.97 1.37 8.42
C THR A 244 16.14 0.09 8.39
N GLY A 245 14.90 0.21 7.92
CA GLY A 245 13.99 -0.93 7.71
C GLY A 245 14.60 -2.04 6.86
N GLN A 246 14.05 -3.24 7.02
CA GLN A 246 14.39 -4.36 6.13
C GLN A 246 13.68 -4.19 4.79
N LEU A 247 14.27 -4.71 3.71
CA LEU A 247 13.62 -4.66 2.39
C LEU A 247 12.54 -5.74 2.28
N TYR A 248 12.81 -6.93 2.81
CA TYR A 248 11.78 -7.88 3.22
C TYR A 248 11.91 -8.20 4.69
N TYR A 249 10.79 -8.20 5.40
CA TYR A 249 10.64 -8.82 6.71
C TYR A 249 9.78 -10.09 6.57
N ASN A 250 10.44 -11.23 6.32
CA ASN A 250 9.83 -12.55 6.25
C ASN A 250 10.51 -13.49 7.27
N PRO A 251 10.26 -13.32 8.57
CA PRO A 251 10.97 -14.08 9.61
C PRO A 251 10.65 -15.57 9.57
N ASN A 252 9.47 -15.95 9.04
CA ASN A 252 8.95 -17.31 9.12
C ASN A 252 9.05 -18.08 7.79
N GLY A 253 9.72 -17.52 6.79
CA GLY A 253 10.10 -18.21 5.56
C GLY A 253 8.94 -18.58 4.66
N GLN A 254 7.97 -17.68 4.47
CA GLN A 254 6.92 -17.91 3.48
C GLN A 254 7.50 -18.13 2.08
N THR A 255 6.85 -19.01 1.31
CA THR A 255 7.28 -19.43 -0.04
C THR A 255 6.11 -19.39 -1.02
N GLY A 256 6.31 -19.82 -2.28
CA GLY A 256 5.24 -20.02 -3.27
C GLY A 256 4.98 -18.83 -4.18
N MET A 257 5.56 -17.67 -3.88
CA MET A 257 5.57 -16.50 -4.77
C MET A 257 6.83 -16.47 -5.65
N THR A 258 6.69 -15.91 -6.84
CA THR A 258 7.85 -15.50 -7.65
C THR A 258 8.33 -14.12 -7.21
N LEU A 259 9.58 -14.01 -6.77
CA LEU A 259 10.27 -12.73 -6.63
C LEU A 259 11.12 -12.49 -7.87
N SER A 260 10.92 -11.36 -8.55
CA SER A 260 11.82 -10.98 -9.64
C SER A 260 11.91 -9.49 -9.92
N ASN A 261 13.07 -9.02 -10.36
CA ASN A 261 13.25 -7.67 -10.90
C ASN A 261 12.84 -6.53 -9.96
N ASN A 262 12.80 -6.74 -8.64
CA ASN A 262 12.61 -5.61 -7.73
C ASN A 262 13.95 -4.87 -7.58
N LEU A 263 13.85 -3.55 -7.44
CA LEU A 263 14.98 -2.67 -7.20
C LEU A 263 15.01 -2.25 -5.73
N TYR A 264 16.20 -2.32 -5.16
CA TYR A 264 16.44 -1.99 -3.76
C TYR A 264 17.46 -0.88 -3.64
N TYR A 265 17.18 0.06 -2.74
CA TYR A 265 18.13 1.11 -2.40
C TYR A 265 17.99 1.54 -0.94
N GLY A 266 19.13 1.78 -0.29
CA GLY A 266 19.22 2.25 1.09
C GLY A 266 20.65 2.14 1.60
N THR A 267 21.13 3.15 2.32
CA THR A 267 22.56 3.24 2.70
C THR A 267 22.93 2.43 3.95
N ASN A 268 21.94 1.99 4.75
CA ASN A 268 22.14 1.21 5.99
C ASN A 268 20.94 0.28 6.28
N THR A 269 20.43 -0.39 5.25
CA THR A 269 19.30 -1.31 5.35
C THR A 269 19.51 -2.36 6.45
N GLY A 270 18.42 -2.76 7.12
CA GLY A 270 18.39 -3.93 8.00
C GLY A 270 18.53 -5.27 7.25
N GLY A 271 18.76 -5.21 5.93
CA GLY A 271 18.94 -6.34 5.04
C GLY A 271 17.62 -6.93 4.58
N TRP A 272 17.67 -8.21 4.20
CA TRP A 272 16.52 -9.02 3.84
C TRP A 272 16.39 -10.13 4.85
N ARG A 273 15.27 -10.19 5.57
CA ARG A 273 15.00 -11.29 6.49
C ARG A 273 14.13 -12.33 5.81
N TRP A 274 14.62 -13.56 5.75
CA TRP A 274 13.94 -14.68 5.13
C TRP A 274 14.17 -15.97 5.93
N GLY A 275 13.11 -16.60 6.43
CA GLY A 275 13.18 -17.90 7.10
C GLY A 275 14.20 -17.96 8.24
N GLY A 276 14.12 -17.02 9.19
CA GLY A 276 15.05 -16.89 10.31
C GLY A 276 16.42 -16.28 9.98
N THR A 277 16.81 -16.24 8.69
CA THR A 277 18.09 -15.71 8.23
C THR A 277 17.96 -14.23 7.89
N THR A 278 18.97 -13.41 8.23
CA THR A 278 19.08 -12.03 7.75
C THR A 278 20.24 -11.95 6.78
N HIS A 279 19.96 -11.67 5.51
CA HIS A 279 20.94 -11.36 4.47
C HIS A 279 21.31 -9.88 4.63
N ALA A 280 22.49 -9.63 5.19
CA ALA A 280 22.90 -8.30 5.64
C ALA A 280 23.13 -7.30 4.50
N ASP A 281 23.46 -7.80 3.31
CA ASP A 281 23.73 -6.98 2.14
C ASP A 281 23.17 -7.61 0.86
N PHE A 282 23.25 -6.87 -0.24
CA PHE A 282 22.73 -7.29 -1.53
C PHE A 282 23.46 -8.51 -2.12
N ALA A 283 24.76 -8.67 -1.84
CA ALA A 283 25.50 -9.83 -2.31
C ALA A 283 25.02 -11.11 -1.62
N ALA A 284 24.75 -11.06 -0.31
CA ALA A 284 24.17 -12.14 0.45
C ALA A 284 22.73 -12.47 -0.01
N TRP A 285 21.92 -11.45 -0.35
CA TRP A 285 20.58 -11.66 -0.91
C TRP A 285 20.64 -12.34 -2.27
N LYS A 286 21.51 -11.87 -3.17
CA LYS A 286 21.74 -12.47 -4.48
C LYS A 286 22.23 -13.92 -4.37
N ALA A 287 23.16 -14.19 -3.47
CA ALA A 287 23.70 -15.53 -3.24
C ALA A 287 22.65 -16.51 -2.68
N ALA A 288 21.64 -16.01 -1.96
CA ALA A 288 20.54 -16.84 -1.47
C ALA A 288 19.66 -17.40 -2.59
N GLY A 289 19.66 -16.78 -3.78
CA GLY A 289 18.90 -17.27 -4.93
C GLY A 289 17.38 -17.20 -4.77
N LEU A 290 16.89 -16.42 -3.80
CA LEU A 290 15.46 -16.28 -3.49
C LEU A 290 14.71 -15.40 -4.50
N GLU A 291 15.44 -14.54 -5.21
CA GLU A 291 14.90 -13.60 -6.20
C GLU A 291 15.75 -13.59 -7.47
N SER A 292 15.08 -13.60 -8.62
CA SER A 292 15.72 -13.52 -9.93
C SER A 292 15.75 -12.09 -10.45
N GLY A 293 16.85 -11.66 -11.08
CA GLY A 293 16.91 -10.33 -11.70
C GLY A 293 16.83 -9.13 -10.74
N SER A 294 17.00 -9.33 -9.43
CA SER A 294 17.01 -8.21 -8.46
C SER A 294 18.08 -7.17 -8.81
N VAL A 295 17.76 -5.91 -8.54
CA VAL A 295 18.61 -4.74 -8.85
C VAL A 295 18.94 -4.00 -7.56
N TRP A 296 20.19 -3.54 -7.44
CA TRP A 296 20.62 -2.63 -6.38
C TRP A 296 21.15 -1.35 -7.00
N GLY A 297 20.68 -0.20 -6.52
CA GLY A 297 21.17 1.10 -6.96
C GLY A 297 20.17 2.22 -6.71
N ASP A 298 20.66 3.45 -6.66
CA ASP A 298 19.81 4.63 -6.51
C ASP A 298 18.85 4.71 -7.71
N PRO A 299 17.51 4.72 -7.54
CA PRO A 299 16.58 4.85 -8.65
C PRO A 299 16.67 6.20 -9.35
N LEU A 300 17.46 7.15 -8.86
CA LEU A 300 17.64 8.50 -9.41
C LEU A 300 16.30 9.22 -9.56
N PHE A 301 15.47 9.16 -8.53
CA PHE A 301 14.21 9.88 -8.50
C PHE A 301 14.40 11.40 -8.68
N THR A 302 13.39 12.06 -9.27
CA THR A 302 13.43 13.51 -9.49
C THR A 302 13.65 14.28 -8.20
N SER A 303 12.93 13.95 -7.13
CA SER A 303 13.08 14.57 -5.81
C SER A 303 12.54 13.64 -4.70
N PRO A 304 13.27 12.57 -4.33
CA PRO A 304 12.77 11.56 -3.39
C PRO A 304 12.36 12.17 -2.04
N GLY A 305 11.15 11.84 -1.56
CA GLY A 305 10.61 12.34 -0.29
C GLY A 305 10.03 13.76 -0.34
N ALA A 306 9.82 14.29 -1.54
CA ALA A 306 9.18 15.58 -1.78
C ALA A 306 7.86 15.44 -2.55
N GLY A 307 7.13 14.33 -2.41
CA GLY A 307 5.83 14.18 -3.06
C GLY A 307 4.79 15.12 -2.45
N GLY A 308 4.67 15.10 -1.12
CA GLY A 308 3.79 16.00 -0.36
C GLY A 308 2.31 15.90 -0.75
N VAL A 309 1.47 16.78 -0.20
CA VAL A 309 0.05 16.81 -0.58
C VAL A 309 -0.09 17.35 -2.01
N CYS A 310 -0.75 16.60 -2.87
CA CYS A 310 -0.96 16.98 -4.26
C CYS A 310 -1.97 18.13 -4.38
N SER A 311 -1.68 19.09 -5.26
CA SER A 311 -2.60 20.16 -5.61
C SER A 311 -3.51 19.74 -6.76
N TRP A 312 -4.64 19.11 -6.43
CA TRP A 312 -5.67 18.71 -7.39
C TRP A 312 -7.07 18.81 -6.77
N SER A 313 -8.10 18.85 -7.63
CA SER A 313 -9.50 18.84 -7.21
C SER A 313 -10.12 17.49 -7.56
N PRO A 314 -10.65 16.75 -6.58
CA PRO A 314 -11.38 15.51 -6.84
C PRO A 314 -12.52 15.64 -7.85
N THR A 315 -13.23 16.78 -7.87
CA THR A 315 -14.41 16.97 -8.72
C THR A 315 -14.11 17.20 -10.20
N SER A 316 -12.88 17.59 -10.55
CA SER A 316 -12.50 18.00 -11.90
C SER A 316 -11.16 17.44 -12.37
N GLY A 317 -10.41 16.78 -11.50
CA GLY A 317 -9.12 16.15 -11.82
C GLY A 317 -9.25 14.73 -12.36
N THR A 318 -8.16 14.25 -12.94
CA THR A 318 -7.98 12.86 -13.39
C THR A 318 -7.39 11.95 -12.31
N GLY A 319 -7.14 12.51 -11.11
CA GLY A 319 -6.44 11.89 -9.99
C GLY A 319 -5.37 12.86 -9.46
N PRO A 320 -4.56 12.45 -8.48
CA PRO A 320 -3.40 13.21 -8.04
C PRO A 320 -2.34 13.38 -9.15
N GLN A 321 -2.35 12.51 -10.16
CA GLN A 321 -1.41 12.55 -11.28
C GLN A 321 -1.38 13.92 -11.99
N PRO A 322 -0.19 14.39 -12.41
CA PRO A 322 1.11 13.73 -12.35
C PRO A 322 1.84 13.89 -10.99
N CYS A 323 1.18 14.46 -9.97
CA CYS A 323 1.74 14.46 -8.63
C CYS A 323 1.61 13.06 -8.02
N PRO A 324 2.63 12.54 -7.31
CA PRO A 324 3.92 13.18 -7.07
C PRO A 324 4.92 12.98 -8.22
N GLN A 325 5.42 14.08 -8.80
CA GLN A 325 6.53 14.04 -9.78
C GLN A 325 7.87 13.67 -9.11
N ALA A 326 7.93 13.71 -7.78
CA ALA A 326 9.08 13.33 -6.97
C ALA A 326 9.67 11.96 -7.35
N TYR A 327 8.83 11.03 -7.82
CA TYR A 327 9.17 9.63 -8.08
C TYR A 327 9.28 9.25 -9.56
N THR A 328 9.35 10.24 -10.45
CA THR A 328 9.78 9.97 -11.83
C THR A 328 11.29 9.69 -11.88
N LEU A 329 11.70 8.83 -12.79
CA LEU A 329 13.09 8.38 -12.96
C LEU A 329 13.88 9.38 -13.81
N LYS A 330 15.08 9.73 -13.36
CA LYS A 330 16.05 10.46 -14.19
C LYS A 330 16.82 9.52 -15.12
N SER A 331 17.33 10.09 -16.21
CA SER A 331 18.23 9.40 -17.14
C SER A 331 19.40 8.74 -16.40
N GLY A 332 19.72 7.50 -16.78
CA GLY A 332 20.76 6.70 -16.15
C GLY A 332 20.30 5.91 -14.93
N SER A 333 19.01 5.98 -14.56
CA SER A 333 18.47 5.20 -13.46
C SER A 333 18.66 3.69 -13.72
N PRO A 334 19.13 2.91 -12.73
CA PRO A 334 19.19 1.45 -12.79
C PRO A 334 17.81 0.80 -12.88
N ALA A 335 16.72 1.53 -12.62
CA ALA A 335 15.36 1.06 -12.85
C ALA A 335 14.99 1.05 -14.34
N SER A 336 15.66 1.87 -15.16
CA SER A 336 15.29 2.10 -16.56
C SER A 336 15.41 0.82 -17.39
N LYS A 337 14.32 0.39 -18.03
CA LYS A 337 14.26 -0.82 -18.88
C LYS A 337 14.82 -2.09 -18.20
N ALA A 338 14.71 -2.17 -16.88
CA ALA A 338 15.18 -3.30 -16.08
C ALA A 338 14.04 -4.23 -15.60
N GLY A 339 12.79 -3.83 -15.86
CA GLY A 339 11.61 -4.60 -15.48
C GLY A 339 11.20 -5.62 -16.53
N THR A 340 10.20 -6.45 -16.18
CA THR A 340 9.62 -7.44 -17.09
C THR A 340 8.13 -7.18 -17.28
N ALA A 341 7.65 -7.23 -18.52
CA ALA A 341 6.22 -7.07 -18.78
C ALA A 341 5.39 -8.16 -18.07
N VAL A 342 4.43 -7.73 -17.26
CA VAL A 342 3.39 -8.59 -16.66
C VAL A 342 2.17 -8.60 -17.58
N SER A 343 1.65 -9.78 -17.92
CA SER A 343 0.43 -9.91 -18.72
C SER A 343 -0.75 -9.19 -18.05
N GLY A 344 -1.53 -8.45 -18.84
CA GLY A 344 -2.69 -7.73 -18.32
C GLY A 344 -2.35 -6.58 -17.37
N ASN A 345 -1.16 -5.97 -17.50
CA ASN A 345 -0.67 -4.85 -16.68
C ASN A 345 -1.52 -3.56 -16.72
N GLY A 346 -2.60 -3.50 -17.49
CA GLY A 346 -3.45 -2.30 -17.58
C GLY A 346 -3.01 -1.31 -18.66
N GLY A 347 -1.83 -1.49 -19.26
CA GLY A 347 -1.36 -0.77 -20.43
C GLY A 347 -0.69 0.58 -20.16
N VAL A 348 -0.87 1.16 -18.97
CA VAL A 348 -0.24 2.42 -18.54
C VAL A 348 0.31 2.33 -17.12
N ASP A 349 1.32 3.16 -16.84
CA ASP A 349 1.94 3.30 -15.52
C ASP A 349 1.20 4.32 -14.63
N TYR A 350 1.80 4.70 -13.49
CA TYR A 350 1.21 5.69 -12.58
C TYR A 350 0.98 7.06 -13.24
N TYR A 351 1.88 7.48 -14.13
CA TYR A 351 1.87 8.79 -14.77
C TYR A 351 1.04 8.80 -16.07
N GLY A 352 0.45 7.67 -16.45
CA GLY A 352 -0.34 7.53 -17.67
C GLY A 352 0.49 7.26 -18.92
N THR A 353 1.78 6.96 -18.78
CA THR A 353 2.66 6.59 -19.89
C THR A 353 2.41 5.15 -20.29
N ALA A 354 2.38 4.87 -21.60
CA ALA A 354 2.18 3.52 -22.11
C ALA A 354 3.33 2.61 -21.71
N ILE A 355 3.02 1.43 -21.16
CA ILE A 355 4.04 0.50 -20.68
C ILE A 355 4.70 -0.21 -21.88
N PRO A 356 6.03 -0.10 -22.07
CA PRO A 356 6.73 -0.78 -23.16
C PRO A 356 6.91 -2.29 -22.88
N SER A 357 7.42 -3.03 -23.87
CA SER A 357 7.71 -4.46 -23.72
C SER A 357 8.74 -4.76 -22.63
N THR A 358 9.64 -3.81 -22.39
CA THR A 358 10.65 -3.86 -21.33
C THR A 358 10.47 -2.62 -20.47
N PRO A 359 9.59 -2.68 -19.45
CA PRO A 359 9.26 -1.54 -18.62
C PRO A 359 10.43 -1.12 -17.73
N ASN A 360 10.35 0.10 -17.20
CA ASN A 360 11.15 0.43 -16.03
C ASN A 360 10.60 -0.31 -14.80
N ILE A 361 11.46 -0.51 -13.80
CA ILE A 361 11.03 -0.97 -12.47
C ILE A 361 10.34 0.19 -11.75
N GLY A 362 9.23 -0.05 -11.06
CA GLY A 362 8.51 0.93 -10.26
C GLY A 362 7.30 1.57 -10.96
N ALA A 363 6.77 2.62 -10.33
CA ALA A 363 5.53 3.29 -10.75
C ALA A 363 5.67 4.15 -12.01
N ASP A 364 6.89 4.59 -12.34
CA ASP A 364 7.26 5.25 -13.60
C ASP A 364 7.73 4.22 -14.63
N ALA A 365 6.83 3.29 -14.97
CA ALA A 365 7.16 2.10 -15.74
C ALA A 365 7.28 2.32 -17.25
N GLY A 366 6.75 3.46 -17.74
CA GLY A 366 6.62 3.80 -19.16
C GLY A 366 7.91 4.14 -19.90
#